data_AF-A0A377KEX4-F1
#
_entry.id   AF-A0A377KEX4-F1
#
_cell.length_a   1.000
_cell.length_b   1.000
_cell.length_c   1.000
_cell.angle_alpha   90.00
_cell.angle_beta   90.00
_cell.angle_gamma   90.00
#
_symmetry.space_group_name_H-M   'P 1'
#
loop_
_entity.id
_entity.type
_entity.pdbx_description
1 polymer ?
#
loop_
_entity_poly.entity_id
_entity_poly.type
_entity_poly.pdbx_seq_one_letter_code
_entity_poly.pdbx_strand_id
1 'polypeptide(L)'
;MFGRAPGREKGEVNPPLRMLNGVQKFFAVLWLGRDSFVRFSPSVSLRRMADEHGTDKTIAQKLARVARMHFARQRLAAVGPRLPARQDLFNKLLASRAIAKAVEDEARSKKISHEKAQQNAIALMEEIAANFSYEMIRLTDRILGFTWNRLYQGINVHNAERVRQLAHDGHELVYVPCHRSHMDYLLLSYVLYHQGLVPPHIAAGINLNFWPAGPIFRRLGAFFIRRTFKGNKLYSTVFREYLGELFSRGYSVEYFVEGGRSRTGRLLDPKTGTLSMTIQAMLRGGTRPITLIPIYIGYEHVMEVGTYAKETARCDEREREPAADAAWFKQAA
;
A
#
# COMPACT_ATOMS: atom_id res chain seq x y z
N MET A 1 -8.56 20.34 -5.60
CA MET A 1 -7.47 19.59 -6.28
C MET A 1 -7.23 20.07 -7.71
N PHE A 2 -7.66 21.29 -8.09
CA PHE A 2 -7.40 21.82 -9.42
C PHE A 2 -5.95 22.30 -9.56
N GLY A 3 -5.31 22.00 -10.69
CA GLY A 3 -4.03 22.59 -11.08
C GLY A 3 -2.76 22.05 -10.41
N ARG A 4 -2.83 20.95 -9.65
CA ARG A 4 -1.62 20.28 -9.11
C ARG A 4 -1.11 19.21 -10.05
N ALA A 5 0.21 19.04 -10.11
CA ALA A 5 0.89 17.95 -10.82
C ALA A 5 1.48 16.99 -9.78
N PRO A 6 0.75 15.92 -9.38
CA PRO A 6 1.26 14.95 -8.42
C PRO A 6 2.61 14.39 -8.89
N GLY A 7 3.62 14.39 -8.03
CA GLY A 7 4.97 13.92 -8.35
C GLY A 7 5.89 14.91 -9.08
N ARG A 8 5.43 16.13 -9.40
CA ARG A 8 6.28 17.25 -9.89
C ARG A 8 6.43 18.42 -8.92
N GLU A 9 5.91 18.26 -7.71
CA GLU A 9 6.03 19.24 -6.63
C GLU A 9 7.46 19.16 -6.07
N LYS A 10 8.39 19.98 -6.60
CA LYS A 10 9.79 20.08 -6.14
C LYS A 10 9.87 20.69 -4.72
N GLY A 11 9.34 20.00 -3.71
CA GLY A 11 9.43 20.41 -2.31
C GLY A 11 8.61 21.66 -1.92
N GLU A 12 7.84 22.26 -2.84
CA GLU A 12 7.04 23.45 -2.53
C GLU A 12 5.87 23.12 -1.57
N VAL A 13 5.79 23.87 -0.47
CA VAL A 13 4.76 23.69 0.56
C VAL A 13 3.36 23.94 -0.01
N ASN A 14 3.23 24.81 -1.00
CA ASN A 14 2.02 25.07 -1.79
C ASN A 14 2.40 25.25 -3.26
N PRO A 15 2.29 24.19 -4.10
CA PRO A 15 2.57 24.33 -5.53
C PRO A 15 1.59 25.35 -6.15
N PRO A 16 2.07 26.25 -7.04
CA PRO A 16 1.24 27.29 -7.64
C PRO A 16 0.08 26.68 -8.44
N LEU A 17 -1.08 27.34 -8.38
CA LEU A 17 -2.26 26.93 -9.16
C LEU A 17 -1.92 27.05 -10.65
N ARG A 18 -1.84 25.93 -11.34
CA ARG A 18 -1.64 25.92 -12.79
C ARG A 18 -2.88 26.48 -13.48
N MET A 19 -2.75 27.62 -14.16
CA MET A 19 -3.78 28.11 -15.06
C MET A 19 -3.94 27.13 -16.24
N LEU A 20 -5.16 26.65 -16.44
CA LEU A 20 -5.51 25.76 -17.54
C LEU A 20 -6.18 26.58 -18.66
N ASN A 21 -5.79 26.33 -19.91
CA ASN A 21 -6.46 26.92 -21.08
C ASN A 21 -7.84 26.26 -21.31
N GLY A 22 -8.64 26.76 -22.26
CA GLY A 22 -10.02 26.28 -22.50
C GLY A 22 -10.12 24.78 -22.78
N VAL A 23 -9.23 24.25 -23.64
CA VAL A 23 -9.17 22.82 -23.96
C VAL A 23 -8.75 21.99 -22.74
N GLN A 24 -7.74 22.44 -22.00
CA GLN A 24 -7.30 21.79 -20.77
C GLN A 24 -8.39 21.81 -19.70
N LYS A 25 -9.17 22.89 -19.59
CA LYS A 25 -10.34 22.97 -18.69
C LYS A 25 -11.42 21.99 -19.12
N PHE A 26 -11.75 21.91 -20.40
CA PHE A 26 -12.73 20.95 -20.92
C PHE A 26 -12.34 19.51 -20.54
N PHE A 27 -11.11 19.09 -20.85
CA PHE A 27 -10.65 17.76 -20.47
C PHE A 27 -10.56 17.58 -18.95
N ALA A 28 -10.14 18.60 -18.20
CA ALA A 28 -10.11 18.52 -16.74
C ALA A 28 -11.51 18.34 -16.14
N VAL A 29 -12.53 19.04 -16.65
CA VAL A 29 -13.93 18.86 -16.21
C VAL A 29 -14.45 17.49 -16.62
N LEU A 30 -14.18 17.04 -17.85
CA LEU A 30 -14.59 15.73 -18.32
C LEU A 30 -13.95 14.60 -17.47
N TRP A 31 -12.66 14.72 -17.15
CA TRP A 31 -11.89 13.69 -16.46
C TRP A 31 -11.88 13.80 -14.93
N LEU A 32 -12.18 14.96 -14.34
CA LEU A 32 -12.10 15.18 -12.89
C LEU A 32 -13.39 15.76 -12.30
N GLY A 33 -14.32 16.24 -13.12
CA GLY A 33 -15.52 16.93 -12.65
C GLY A 33 -16.42 16.06 -11.77
N ARG A 34 -16.44 14.74 -12.01
CA ARG A 34 -17.19 13.77 -11.20
C ARG A 34 -16.40 13.17 -10.04
N ASP A 35 -15.12 13.50 -9.93
CA ASP A 35 -14.21 12.94 -8.92
C ASP A 35 -14.07 13.92 -7.75
N SER A 36 -15.21 14.25 -7.14
CA SER A 36 -15.30 15.14 -5.98
C SER A 36 -15.83 14.37 -4.78
N PHE A 37 -14.99 14.20 -3.77
CA PHE A 37 -15.38 13.59 -2.51
C PHE A 37 -15.65 14.69 -1.47
N VAL A 38 -16.89 14.75 -0.98
CA VAL A 38 -17.29 15.70 0.07
C VAL A 38 -17.57 14.91 1.34
N ARG A 39 -16.90 15.30 2.44
CA ARG A 39 -17.09 14.68 3.75
C ARG A 39 -17.51 15.74 4.76
N PHE A 40 -18.63 15.47 5.44
CA PHE A 40 -19.08 16.26 6.56
C PHE A 40 -18.53 15.68 7.86
N SER A 41 -18.11 16.56 8.77
CA SER A 41 -17.71 16.19 10.13
C SER A 41 -18.89 16.37 11.08
N PRO A 42 -18.87 15.74 12.27
CA PRO A 42 -19.85 16.03 13.31
C PRO A 42 -19.96 17.54 13.56
N SER A 43 -21.19 18.02 13.76
CA SER A 43 -21.42 19.42 14.07
C SER A 43 -20.84 19.78 15.43
N VAL A 44 -20.31 20.99 15.55
CA VAL A 44 -19.80 21.55 16.81
C VAL A 44 -20.69 22.72 17.19
N SER A 45 -21.24 22.69 18.40
CA SER A 45 -22.07 23.79 18.92
C SER A 45 -21.18 24.92 19.42
N LEU A 46 -21.17 26.04 18.70
CA LEU A 46 -20.44 27.25 19.12
C LEU A 46 -21.02 27.84 20.41
N ARG A 47 -22.34 27.74 20.62
CA ARG A 47 -23.00 28.20 21.85
C ARG A 47 -22.50 27.42 23.06
N ARG A 48 -22.50 26.09 22.98
CA ARG A 48 -21.99 25.24 24.07
C ARG A 48 -20.53 25.55 24.41
N MET A 49 -19.69 25.79 23.39
CA MET A 49 -18.30 26.18 23.63
C MET A 49 -18.17 27.56 24.27
N ALA A 50 -19.03 28.51 23.91
CA ALA A 50 -19.09 29.81 24.56
C ALA A 50 -19.52 29.71 26.03
N ASP A 51 -20.53 28.88 26.31
CA ASP A 51 -21.07 28.69 27.66
C ASP A 51 -20.07 27.95 28.58
N GLU A 52 -19.35 26.94 28.08
CA GLU A 52 -18.41 26.13 28.86
C GLU A 52 -17.00 26.75 29.00
N HIS A 53 -16.57 27.54 28.02
CA HIS A 53 -15.18 28.01 27.96
C HIS A 53 -15.03 29.53 27.86
N GLY A 54 -16.07 30.28 27.47
CA GLY A 54 -16.05 31.72 27.24
C GLY A 54 -15.94 32.13 25.76
N THR A 55 -15.90 33.43 25.50
CA THR A 55 -16.00 34.02 24.14
C THR A 55 -14.80 34.87 23.72
N ASP A 56 -13.65 34.69 24.38
CA ASP A 56 -12.47 35.49 24.09
C ASP A 56 -11.72 35.07 22.80
N LYS A 57 -10.76 35.92 22.40
CA LYS A 57 -9.92 35.70 21.20
C LYS A 57 -9.06 34.45 21.32
N THR A 58 -8.62 34.09 22.53
CA THR A 58 -7.78 32.90 22.77
C THR A 58 -8.54 31.60 22.52
N ILE A 59 -9.80 31.51 22.94
CA ILE A 59 -10.67 30.36 22.71
C ILE A 59 -11.01 30.24 21.23
N ALA A 60 -11.31 31.35 20.56
CA ALA A 60 -11.54 31.36 19.12
C ALA A 60 -10.31 30.84 18.33
N GLN A 61 -9.10 31.27 18.73
CA GLN A 61 -7.85 30.78 18.13
C GLN A 61 -7.60 29.28 18.43
N LYS A 62 -7.90 28.83 19.65
CA LYS A 62 -7.79 27.41 20.03
C LYS A 62 -8.75 26.56 19.20
N LEU A 63 -10.01 26.97 19.07
CA LEU A 63 -11.01 26.30 18.24
C LEU A 63 -10.58 26.24 16.78
N ALA A 64 -10.11 27.36 16.22
CA ALA A 64 -9.59 27.39 14.85
C ALA A 64 -8.38 26.45 14.66
N ARG A 65 -7.48 26.37 15.64
CA ARG A 65 -6.34 25.43 15.61
C ARG A 65 -6.82 23.98 15.63
N VAL A 66 -7.75 23.63 16.53
CA VAL A 66 -8.33 22.29 16.61
C VAL A 66 -9.02 21.92 15.31
N ALA A 67 -9.84 22.80 14.74
CA ALA A 67 -10.50 22.59 13.45
C ALA A 67 -9.49 22.40 12.31
N ARG A 68 -8.42 23.22 12.24
CA ARG A 68 -7.34 23.04 11.24
C ARG A 68 -6.67 21.68 11.39
N MET A 69 -6.35 21.25 12.60
CA MET A 69 -5.74 19.95 12.86
C MET A 69 -6.68 18.80 12.47
N HIS A 70 -7.96 18.91 12.81
CA HIS A 70 -9.00 17.95 12.44
C HIS A 70 -9.09 17.77 10.92
N PHE A 71 -9.23 18.88 10.17
CA PHE A 71 -9.32 18.83 8.71
C PHE A 71 -7.99 18.42 8.06
N ALA A 72 -6.85 18.78 8.64
CA ALA A 72 -5.54 18.31 8.16
C ALA A 72 -5.41 16.78 8.29
N ARG A 73 -5.82 16.19 9.43
CA ARG A 73 -5.84 14.74 9.62
C ARG A 73 -6.82 14.04 8.69
N GLN A 74 -8.03 14.57 8.52
CA GLN A 74 -9.00 14.02 7.55
C GLN A 74 -8.45 14.04 6.13
N ARG A 75 -7.83 15.15 5.72
CA ARG A 75 -7.20 15.25 4.40
C ARG A 75 -6.04 14.25 4.25
N LEU A 76 -5.22 14.09 5.29
CA LEU A 76 -4.12 13.12 5.29
C LEU A 76 -4.63 11.68 5.18
N ALA A 77 -5.73 11.33 5.85
CA ALA A 77 -6.33 10.00 5.76
C ALA A 77 -6.90 9.71 4.35
N ALA A 78 -7.50 10.71 3.71
CA ALA A 78 -8.11 10.55 2.39
C ALA A 78 -7.10 10.57 1.24
N VAL A 79 -6.13 11.47 1.29
CA VAL A 79 -5.14 11.63 0.23
C VAL A 79 -3.92 10.74 0.48
N GLY A 80 -3.60 10.45 1.74
CA GLY A 80 -2.32 9.86 2.13
C GLY A 80 -1.22 10.92 2.27
N PRO A 81 -0.04 10.52 2.78
CA PRO A 81 1.12 11.41 2.86
C PRO A 81 1.66 11.70 1.46
N ARG A 82 2.35 12.84 1.31
CA ARG A 82 2.95 13.23 0.03
C ARG A 82 3.87 12.13 -0.50
N LEU A 83 3.62 11.69 -1.72
CA LEU A 83 4.48 10.75 -2.44
C LEU A 83 5.82 11.43 -2.72
N PRO A 84 6.95 10.95 -2.16
CA PRO A 84 8.26 11.44 -2.58
C PRO A 84 8.46 11.11 -4.06
N ALA A 85 9.30 11.89 -4.74
CA ALA A 85 9.83 11.41 -6.00
C ALA A 85 10.53 10.07 -5.72
N ARG A 86 10.31 9.08 -6.59
CA ARG A 86 10.90 7.74 -6.42
C ARG A 86 12.41 7.79 -6.18
N GLN A 87 13.09 8.74 -6.82
CA GLN A 87 14.51 8.96 -6.62
C GLN A 87 14.87 9.44 -5.21
N ASP A 88 14.05 10.31 -4.60
CA ASP A 88 14.28 10.78 -3.23
C ASP A 88 14.14 9.64 -2.22
N LEU A 89 13.17 8.74 -2.47
CA LEU A 89 13.03 7.52 -1.69
C LEU A 89 14.30 6.66 -1.78
N PHE A 90 14.83 6.47 -2.99
CA PHE A 90 16.01 5.64 -3.21
C PHE A 90 17.25 6.27 -2.58
N ASN A 91 17.44 7.58 -2.74
CA ASN A 91 18.54 8.31 -2.12
C ASN A 91 18.49 8.19 -0.59
N LYS A 92 17.30 8.31 0.01
CA LYS A 92 17.12 8.12 1.46
C LYS A 92 17.43 6.69 1.90
N LEU A 93 17.00 5.68 1.14
CA LEU A 93 17.27 4.28 1.44
C LEU A 93 18.77 3.96 1.33
N LEU A 94 19.45 4.44 0.29
CA LEU A 94 20.90 4.28 0.13
C LEU A 94 21.69 4.95 1.27
N ALA A 95 21.18 6.04 1.83
CA ALA A 95 21.76 6.70 2.99
C ALA A 95 21.50 5.95 4.33
N SER A 96 20.67 4.90 4.34
CA SER A 96 20.46 4.09 5.55
C SER A 96 21.75 3.36 5.93
N ARG A 97 22.16 3.49 7.19
CA ARG A 97 23.30 2.75 7.77
C ARG A 97 23.18 1.24 7.56
N ALA A 98 21.95 0.71 7.58
CA ALA A 98 21.72 -0.72 7.37
C ALA A 98 22.03 -1.14 5.91
N ILE A 99 21.58 -0.35 4.93
CA ILE A 99 21.85 -0.62 3.51
C ILE A 99 23.33 -0.37 3.18
N ALA A 100 23.92 0.72 3.66
CA ALA A 100 25.35 1.00 3.47
C ALA A 100 26.22 -0.17 3.95
N LYS A 101 25.98 -0.68 5.17
CA LYS A 101 26.67 -1.86 5.70
C LYS A 101 26.41 -3.12 4.85
N ALA A 102 25.18 -3.33 4.40
CA ALA A 102 24.87 -4.48 3.55
C ALA A 102 25.55 -4.42 2.17
N VAL A 103 25.73 -3.21 1.62
CA VAL A 103 26.48 -2.96 0.38
C VAL A 103 27.97 -3.26 0.58
N GLU A 104 28.56 -2.82 1.69
CA GLU A 104 29.95 -3.15 2.05
C GLU A 104 30.16 -4.66 2.23
N ASP A 105 29.25 -5.33 2.95
CA ASP A 105 29.29 -6.78 3.16
C ASP A 105 29.16 -7.55 1.83
N GLU A 106 28.28 -7.09 0.93
CA GLU A 106 28.09 -7.66 -0.41
C GLU A 106 29.37 -7.50 -1.25
N ALA A 107 29.98 -6.30 -1.25
CA ALA A 107 31.20 -6.01 -1.98
C ALA A 107 32.35 -6.94 -1.55
N ARG A 108 32.53 -7.10 -0.22
CA ARG A 108 33.56 -7.98 0.35
C ARG A 108 33.31 -9.46 0.05
N SER A 109 32.08 -9.94 0.30
CA SER A 109 31.75 -11.38 0.16
C SER A 109 31.79 -11.85 -1.29
N LYS A 110 31.33 -11.01 -2.24
CA LYS A 110 31.31 -11.33 -3.67
C LYS A 110 32.56 -10.87 -4.42
N LYS A 111 33.51 -10.20 -3.75
CA LYS A 111 34.73 -9.64 -4.34
C LYS A 111 34.43 -8.72 -5.54
N ILE A 112 33.42 -7.87 -5.40
CA ILE A 112 33.04 -6.87 -6.40
C ILE A 112 33.37 -5.46 -5.90
N SER A 113 33.43 -4.48 -6.81
CA SER A 113 33.63 -3.08 -6.41
C SER A 113 32.45 -2.57 -5.57
N HIS A 114 32.72 -1.61 -4.70
CA HIS A 114 31.67 -0.95 -3.91
C HIS A 114 30.58 -0.34 -4.81
N GLU A 115 30.98 0.30 -5.92
CA GLU A 115 30.07 0.83 -6.91
C GLU A 115 29.15 -0.24 -7.49
N LYS A 116 29.68 -1.43 -7.82
CA LYS A 116 28.87 -2.53 -8.33
C LYS A 116 27.89 -3.06 -7.29
N ALA A 117 28.30 -3.16 -6.03
CA ALA A 117 27.41 -3.56 -4.94
C ALA A 117 26.30 -2.52 -4.71
N GLN A 118 26.60 -1.22 -4.84
CA GLN A 118 25.62 -0.15 -4.77
C GLN A 118 24.64 -0.20 -5.94
N GLN A 119 25.10 -0.44 -7.16
CA GLN A 119 24.24 -0.67 -8.32
C GLN A 119 23.31 -1.88 -8.11
N ASN A 120 23.81 -2.97 -7.52
CA ASN A 120 22.97 -4.11 -7.16
C ASN A 120 21.89 -3.72 -6.15
N ALA A 121 22.21 -2.89 -5.15
CA ALA A 121 21.22 -2.38 -4.20
C ALA A 121 20.14 -1.55 -4.89
N ILE A 122 20.52 -0.68 -5.83
CA ILE A 122 19.58 0.14 -6.64
C ILE A 122 18.68 -0.78 -7.46
N ALA A 123 19.22 -1.79 -8.15
CA ALA A 123 18.42 -2.74 -8.92
C ALA A 123 17.40 -3.50 -8.03
N LEU A 124 17.79 -3.85 -6.80
CA LEU A 124 16.86 -4.47 -5.84
C LEU A 124 15.79 -3.47 -5.37
N MET A 125 16.13 -2.19 -5.17
CA MET A 125 15.14 -1.14 -4.88
C MET A 125 14.18 -0.95 -6.06
N GLU A 126 14.65 -1.02 -7.30
CA GLU A 126 13.82 -0.97 -8.50
C GLU A 126 12.86 -2.15 -8.60
N GLU A 127 13.36 -3.35 -8.33
CA GLU A 127 12.57 -4.58 -8.27
C GLU A 127 11.48 -4.48 -7.20
N ILE A 128 11.82 -4.01 -6.00
CA ILE A 128 10.90 -3.99 -4.86
C ILE A 128 9.88 -2.85 -4.99
N ALA A 129 10.34 -1.62 -5.18
CA ALA A 129 9.54 -0.44 -4.88
C ALA A 129 8.34 -0.22 -5.83
N ALA A 130 7.23 0.22 -5.24
CA ALA A 130 6.07 0.75 -5.95
C ALA A 130 6.39 2.08 -6.68
N ASN A 131 5.51 2.48 -7.58
CA ASN A 131 5.53 3.78 -8.27
C ASN A 131 4.15 4.43 -8.26
N PHE A 132 3.59 4.58 -7.05
CA PHE A 132 2.19 4.97 -6.82
C PHE A 132 1.78 6.22 -7.61
N SER A 133 0.63 6.18 -8.27
CA SER A 133 0.07 7.28 -9.07
C SER A 133 -1.43 7.42 -8.83
N TYR A 134 -1.85 8.61 -8.40
CA TYR A 134 -3.26 8.93 -8.22
C TYR A 134 -4.03 8.94 -9.54
N GLU A 135 -3.38 9.31 -10.65
CA GLU A 135 -3.96 9.26 -11.99
C GLU A 135 -4.37 7.84 -12.35
N MET A 136 -3.50 6.86 -12.07
CA MET A 136 -3.81 5.46 -12.34
C MET A 136 -4.90 4.93 -11.42
N ILE A 137 -4.93 5.32 -10.15
CA ILE A 137 -6.03 4.95 -9.25
C ILE A 137 -7.37 5.42 -9.81
N ARG A 138 -7.49 6.69 -10.22
CA ARG A 138 -8.73 7.24 -10.79
C ARG A 138 -9.17 6.54 -12.07
N LEU A 139 -8.21 6.18 -12.93
CA LEU A 139 -8.50 5.44 -14.16
C LEU A 139 -9.01 4.03 -13.83
N THR A 140 -8.29 3.34 -12.94
CA THR A 140 -8.63 1.98 -12.52
C THR A 140 -9.94 1.94 -11.74
N ASP A 141 -10.26 2.94 -10.94
CA ASP A 141 -11.53 3.11 -10.24
C ASP A 141 -12.74 3.04 -11.20
N ARG A 142 -12.68 3.77 -12.31
CA ARG A 142 -13.75 3.73 -13.34
C ARG A 142 -13.91 2.36 -13.98
N ILE A 143 -12.78 1.73 -14.31
CA ILE A 143 -12.76 0.40 -14.92
C ILE A 143 -13.35 -0.61 -13.92
N LEU A 144 -12.88 -0.57 -12.68
CA LEU A 144 -13.31 -1.45 -11.61
C LEU A 144 -14.79 -1.24 -11.26
N GLY A 145 -15.27 0.01 -11.16
CA GLY A 145 -16.69 0.30 -10.94
C GLY A 145 -17.57 -0.31 -12.03
N PHE A 146 -17.18 -0.22 -13.30
CA PHE A 146 -17.86 -0.92 -14.39
C PHE A 146 -17.78 -2.45 -14.23
N THR A 147 -16.59 -2.99 -13.92
CA THR A 147 -16.39 -4.43 -13.73
C THR A 147 -17.25 -4.97 -12.58
N TRP A 148 -17.29 -4.29 -11.44
CA TRP A 148 -18.04 -4.72 -10.26
C TRP A 148 -19.54 -4.70 -10.50
N ASN A 149 -20.07 -3.62 -11.11
CA ASN A 149 -21.50 -3.54 -11.45
C ASN A 149 -21.94 -4.60 -12.47
N ARG A 150 -20.99 -5.11 -13.26
CA ARG A 150 -21.25 -6.20 -14.21
C ARG A 150 -21.19 -7.58 -13.56
N LEU A 151 -20.30 -7.78 -12.58
CA LEU A 151 -20.07 -9.09 -11.96
C LEU A 151 -20.95 -9.36 -10.74
N TYR A 152 -21.34 -8.31 -10.00
CA TYR A 152 -22.02 -8.43 -8.71
C TYR A 152 -23.20 -7.46 -8.62
N GLN A 153 -24.23 -7.82 -7.85
CA GLN A 153 -25.39 -6.95 -7.61
C GLN A 153 -25.05 -5.75 -6.72
N GLY A 154 -24.00 -5.86 -5.90
CA GLY A 154 -23.53 -4.79 -5.03
C GLY A 154 -22.32 -5.21 -4.21
N ILE A 155 -21.71 -4.22 -3.53
CA ILE A 155 -20.61 -4.43 -2.58
C ILE A 155 -21.07 -3.93 -1.20
N ASN A 156 -21.24 -4.86 -0.27
CA ASN A 156 -21.63 -4.55 1.10
C ASN A 156 -20.37 -4.43 1.97
N VAL A 157 -20.20 -3.26 2.60
CA VAL A 157 -19.02 -2.96 3.43
C VAL A 157 -19.46 -2.70 4.86
N HIS A 158 -18.95 -3.51 5.79
CA HIS A 158 -19.21 -3.36 7.22
C HIS A 158 -17.98 -2.80 7.94
N ASN A 159 -18.19 -2.12 9.07
CA ASN A 159 -17.13 -1.61 9.96
C ASN A 159 -16.15 -0.57 9.37
N ALA A 160 -16.46 0.00 8.19
CA ALA A 160 -15.60 1.00 7.55
C ALA A 160 -15.40 2.26 8.43
N GLU A 161 -16.37 2.64 9.26
CA GLU A 161 -16.22 3.78 10.18
C GLU A 161 -15.09 3.58 11.19
N ARG A 162 -14.95 2.37 11.74
CA ARG A 162 -13.86 2.06 12.68
C ARG A 162 -12.48 2.21 12.02
N VAL A 163 -12.35 1.77 10.77
CA VAL A 163 -11.12 1.92 9.98
C VAL A 163 -10.84 3.40 9.70
N ARG A 164 -11.87 4.19 9.34
CA ARG A 164 -11.74 5.64 9.15
C ARG A 164 -11.32 6.37 10.42
N GLN A 165 -11.87 5.98 11.56
CA GLN A 165 -11.53 6.57 12.86
C GLN A 165 -10.05 6.33 13.18
N LEU A 166 -9.55 5.10 13.01
CA LEU A 166 -8.12 4.79 13.18
C LEU A 166 -7.22 5.63 12.27
N ALA A 167 -7.59 5.77 10.98
CA ALA A 167 -6.85 6.63 10.06
C ALA A 167 -6.85 8.10 10.51
N HIS A 168 -7.99 8.59 11.01
CA HIS A 168 -8.14 9.95 11.52
C HIS A 168 -7.32 10.20 12.79
N ASP A 169 -7.28 9.22 13.69
CA ASP A 169 -6.50 9.26 14.94
C ASP A 169 -5.00 9.16 14.69
N GLY A 170 -4.59 8.97 13.43
CA GLY A 170 -3.20 8.99 13.01
C GLY A 170 -2.52 7.62 13.05
N HIS A 171 -3.28 6.53 13.09
CA HIS A 171 -2.70 5.19 13.01
C HIS A 171 -2.13 4.91 11.61
N GLU A 172 -1.12 4.06 11.57
CA GLU A 172 -0.61 3.45 10.34
C GLU A 172 -1.36 2.13 10.12
N LEU A 173 -2.09 2.06 9.01
CA LEU A 173 -3.00 0.95 8.76
C LEU A 173 -2.30 -0.14 7.97
N VAL A 174 -2.32 -1.35 8.52
CA VAL A 174 -1.84 -2.56 7.85
C VAL A 174 -3.02 -3.48 7.63
N TYR A 175 -3.47 -3.58 6.39
CA TYR A 175 -4.57 -4.44 6.01
C TYR A 175 -4.09 -5.88 5.83
N VAL A 176 -4.78 -6.80 6.48
CA VAL A 176 -4.46 -8.23 6.50
C VAL A 176 -5.68 -9.02 6.01
N PRO A 177 -5.96 -8.99 4.69
CA PRO A 177 -7.03 -9.79 4.11
C PRO A 177 -6.68 -11.28 4.04
N CYS A 178 -7.71 -12.13 4.10
CA CYS A 178 -7.61 -13.52 3.63
C CYS A 178 -7.42 -13.53 2.11
N HIS A 179 -6.57 -14.42 1.56
CA HIS A 179 -6.29 -14.45 0.12
C HIS A 179 -7.03 -15.59 -0.58
N ARG A 180 -8.13 -15.28 -1.26
CA ARG A 180 -8.98 -16.27 -1.96
C ARG A 180 -9.15 -15.98 -3.45
N SER A 181 -8.75 -14.81 -3.93
CA SER A 181 -8.82 -14.43 -5.35
C SER A 181 -7.77 -13.39 -5.70
N HIS A 182 -7.37 -13.34 -6.98
CA HIS A 182 -6.64 -12.20 -7.52
C HIS A 182 -7.47 -10.90 -7.53
N MET A 183 -8.78 -10.97 -7.32
CA MET A 183 -9.63 -9.79 -7.20
C MET A 183 -9.57 -9.15 -5.81
N ASP A 184 -9.04 -9.83 -4.79
CA ASP A 184 -9.06 -9.37 -3.39
C ASP A 184 -8.42 -7.98 -3.24
N TYR A 185 -7.20 -7.80 -3.75
CA TYR A 185 -6.44 -6.55 -3.64
C TYR A 185 -7.05 -5.42 -4.46
N LEU A 186 -7.70 -5.75 -5.60
CA LEU A 186 -8.40 -4.76 -6.43
C LEU A 186 -9.68 -4.30 -5.73
N LEU A 187 -10.44 -5.24 -5.17
CA LEU A 187 -11.68 -4.95 -4.47
C LEU A 187 -11.42 -4.16 -3.20
N LEU A 188 -10.43 -4.54 -2.40
CA LEU A 188 -10.09 -3.81 -1.19
C LEU A 188 -9.62 -2.39 -1.50
N SER A 189 -8.72 -2.22 -2.49
CA SER A 189 -8.29 -0.89 -2.94
C SER A 189 -9.45 -0.02 -3.41
N TYR A 190 -10.37 -0.59 -4.19
CA TYR A 190 -11.59 0.08 -4.66
C TYR A 190 -12.48 0.51 -3.50
N VAL A 191 -12.76 -0.40 -2.55
CA VAL A 191 -13.57 -0.11 -1.36
C VAL A 191 -12.93 1.01 -0.54
N LEU A 192 -11.63 0.93 -0.25
CA LEU A 192 -10.94 1.95 0.53
C LEU A 192 -11.00 3.33 -0.14
N TYR A 193 -10.80 3.38 -1.46
CA TYR A 193 -10.92 4.61 -2.24
C TYR A 193 -12.33 5.22 -2.10
N HIS A 194 -13.38 4.42 -2.26
CA HIS A 194 -14.77 4.86 -2.11
C HIS A 194 -15.17 5.20 -0.66
N GLN A 195 -14.49 4.65 0.34
CA GLN A 195 -14.65 5.03 1.75
C GLN A 195 -13.87 6.31 2.11
N GLY A 196 -13.24 6.97 1.14
CA GLY A 196 -12.46 8.20 1.33
C GLY A 196 -11.15 7.96 2.07
N LEU A 197 -10.53 6.79 1.83
CA LEU A 197 -9.22 6.40 2.35
C LEU A 197 -8.24 6.20 1.19
N VAL A 198 -6.97 6.49 1.43
CA VAL A 198 -5.92 6.23 0.44
C VAL A 198 -5.74 4.71 0.22
N PRO A 199 -5.71 4.22 -1.03
CA PRO A 199 -5.37 2.84 -1.33
C PRO A 199 -3.99 2.46 -0.77
N PRO A 200 -3.82 1.22 -0.28
CA PRO A 200 -2.58 0.80 0.36
C PRO A 200 -1.46 0.52 -0.64
N HIS A 201 -0.23 0.48 -0.14
CA HIS A 201 0.87 -0.18 -0.81
C HIS A 201 0.72 -1.69 -0.64
N ILE A 202 0.67 -2.44 -1.73
CA ILE A 202 0.31 -3.86 -1.70
C ILE A 202 1.56 -4.72 -1.88
N ALA A 203 1.81 -5.63 -0.94
CA ALA A 203 2.87 -6.63 -1.09
C ALA A 203 2.43 -7.67 -2.14
N ALA A 204 3.04 -7.64 -3.32
CA ALA A 204 2.72 -8.54 -4.43
C ALA A 204 3.86 -9.52 -4.69
N GLY A 205 3.54 -10.79 -4.96
CA GLY A 205 4.56 -11.75 -5.39
C GLY A 205 5.22 -11.31 -6.71
N ILE A 206 6.55 -11.47 -6.81
CA ILE A 206 7.32 -11.06 -8.00
C ILE A 206 6.85 -11.73 -9.30
N ASN A 207 6.14 -12.86 -9.22
CA ASN A 207 5.51 -13.54 -10.35
C ASN A 207 4.40 -12.72 -11.02
N LEU A 208 3.88 -11.68 -10.36
CA LEU A 208 2.92 -10.73 -10.94
C LEU A 208 3.61 -9.56 -11.66
N ASN A 209 4.94 -9.47 -11.62
CA ASN A 209 5.71 -8.41 -12.26
C ASN A 209 6.12 -8.78 -13.69
N PHE A 210 5.16 -8.98 -14.59
CA PHE A 210 5.39 -9.24 -16.01
C PHE A 210 4.81 -8.11 -16.87
N TRP A 211 5.34 -7.89 -18.07
CA TRP A 211 4.78 -6.89 -18.98
C TRP A 211 3.47 -7.41 -19.60
N PRO A 212 2.37 -6.63 -19.63
CA PRO A 212 2.25 -5.21 -19.22
C PRO A 212 1.77 -4.99 -17.76
N ALA A 213 1.38 -6.04 -17.05
CA ALA A 213 0.72 -5.94 -15.74
C ALA A 213 1.59 -5.32 -14.63
N GLY A 214 2.88 -5.69 -14.55
CA GLY A 214 3.81 -5.23 -13.53
C GLY A 214 3.90 -3.70 -13.41
N PRO A 215 4.21 -2.96 -14.50
CA PRO A 215 4.21 -1.50 -14.49
C PRO A 215 2.88 -0.87 -14.03
N ILE A 216 1.74 -1.47 -14.39
CA ILE A 216 0.42 -1.01 -13.96
C ILE A 216 0.26 -1.21 -12.45
N PHE A 217 0.53 -2.42 -11.95
CA PHE A 217 0.43 -2.73 -10.53
C PHE A 217 1.36 -1.86 -9.68
N ARG A 218 2.59 -1.56 -10.13
CA ARG A 218 3.46 -0.59 -9.42
C ARG A 218 2.80 0.76 -9.27
N ARG A 219 2.11 1.24 -10.31
CA ARG A 219 1.39 2.51 -10.28
C ARG A 219 0.15 2.49 -9.39
N LEU A 220 -0.44 1.31 -9.17
CA LEU A 220 -1.53 1.10 -8.23
C LEU A 220 -1.04 0.84 -6.79
N GLY A 221 0.27 0.88 -6.54
CA GLY A 221 0.85 0.72 -5.21
C GLY A 221 1.47 -0.64 -4.91
N ALA A 222 1.52 -1.56 -5.88
CA ALA A 222 2.18 -2.84 -5.67
C ALA A 222 3.71 -2.67 -5.52
N PHE A 223 4.25 -3.21 -4.44
CA PHE A 223 5.68 -3.44 -4.27
C PHE A 223 5.93 -4.95 -4.27
N PHE A 224 6.99 -5.38 -4.94
CA PHE A 224 7.18 -6.80 -5.21
C PHE A 224 8.10 -7.48 -4.21
N ILE A 225 7.68 -8.67 -3.79
CA ILE A 225 8.40 -9.52 -2.85
C ILE A 225 8.74 -10.86 -3.51
N ARG A 226 9.96 -11.34 -3.29
CA ARG A 226 10.40 -12.68 -3.68
C ARG A 226 9.81 -13.72 -2.73
N ARG A 227 9.59 -14.95 -3.23
CA ARG A 227 9.08 -16.05 -2.40
C ARG A 227 10.04 -16.47 -1.29
N THR A 228 11.34 -16.31 -1.51
CA THR A 228 12.42 -16.66 -0.56
C THR A 228 13.49 -15.58 -0.53
N PHE A 229 14.02 -15.35 0.66
CA PHE A 229 15.06 -14.38 0.96
C PHE A 229 16.40 -15.08 1.22
N LYS A 230 16.40 -16.42 1.27
CA LYS A 230 17.54 -17.24 1.72
C LYS A 230 18.79 -16.91 0.91
N GLY A 231 19.90 -16.71 1.64
CA GLY A 231 21.22 -16.44 1.07
C GLY A 231 21.43 -15.02 0.51
N ASN A 232 20.41 -14.15 0.49
CA ASN A 232 20.53 -12.79 -0.03
C ASN A 232 20.31 -11.74 1.09
N LYS A 233 21.39 -11.44 1.81
CA LYS A 233 21.40 -10.46 2.91
C LYS A 233 21.12 -9.05 2.42
N LEU A 234 21.64 -8.67 1.25
CA LEU A 234 21.41 -7.36 0.64
C LEU A 234 19.91 -7.16 0.34
N TYR A 235 19.27 -8.11 -0.34
CA TYR A 235 17.83 -8.07 -0.61
C TYR A 235 17.00 -7.96 0.66
N SER A 236 17.28 -8.81 1.65
CA SER A 236 16.56 -8.83 2.93
C SER A 236 16.65 -7.47 3.63
N THR A 237 17.83 -6.84 3.58
CA THR A 237 18.07 -5.54 4.19
C THR A 237 17.34 -4.43 3.43
N VAL A 238 17.48 -4.39 2.09
CA VAL A 238 16.79 -3.40 1.24
C VAL A 238 15.28 -3.49 1.43
N PHE A 239 14.70 -4.70 1.42
CA PHE A 239 13.27 -4.90 1.60
C PHE A 239 12.79 -4.43 2.98
N ARG A 240 13.50 -4.78 4.05
CA ARG A 240 13.16 -4.36 5.42
C ARG A 240 13.24 -2.84 5.61
N GLU A 241 14.24 -2.20 5.02
CA GLU A 241 14.38 -0.74 5.07
C GLU A 241 13.32 -0.04 4.23
N TYR A 242 12.99 -0.56 3.04
CA TYR A 242 11.88 -0.07 2.23
C TYR A 242 10.55 -0.13 2.99
N LEU A 243 10.23 -1.29 3.60
CA LEU A 243 8.99 -1.45 4.38
C LEU A 243 8.98 -0.53 5.61
N GLY A 244 10.11 -0.39 6.30
CA GLY A 244 10.26 0.55 7.41
C GLY A 244 10.05 2.01 7.00
N GLU A 245 10.52 2.39 5.81
CA GLU A 245 10.33 3.72 5.25
C GLU A 245 8.87 3.98 4.85
N LEU A 246 8.14 2.95 4.39
CA LEU A 246 6.70 3.06 4.13
C LEU A 246 5.94 3.41 5.41
N PHE A 247 6.22 2.68 6.49
CA PHE A 247 5.65 2.93 7.81
C PHE A 247 6.06 4.31 8.33
N SER A 248 7.35 4.65 8.38
CA SER A 248 7.81 5.97 8.86
C SER A 248 7.16 7.16 8.16
N ARG A 249 6.70 7.03 6.91
CA ARG A 249 5.99 8.10 6.17
C ARG A 249 4.48 8.10 6.41
N GLY A 250 3.95 7.05 7.01
CA GLY A 250 2.54 6.86 7.28
C GLY A 250 1.74 6.33 6.09
N TYR A 251 2.37 5.57 5.19
CA TYR A 251 1.65 4.87 4.14
C TYR A 251 0.91 3.67 4.72
N SER A 252 -0.33 3.46 4.30
CA SER A 252 -1.02 2.20 4.54
C SER A 252 -0.38 1.08 3.71
N VAL A 253 -0.34 -0.12 4.28
CA VAL A 253 0.22 -1.32 3.63
C VAL A 253 -0.82 -2.42 3.64
N GLU A 254 -0.84 -3.24 2.60
CA GLU A 254 -1.64 -4.46 2.51
C GLU A 254 -0.72 -5.64 2.25
N TYR A 255 -0.90 -6.73 2.99
CA TYR A 255 -0.29 -8.00 2.65
C TYR A 255 -1.14 -9.18 3.10
N PHE A 256 -1.07 -10.24 2.31
CA PHE A 256 -1.69 -11.52 2.63
C PHE A 256 -0.74 -12.34 3.50
N VAL A 257 -1.10 -12.53 4.77
CA VAL A 257 -0.26 -13.27 5.73
C VAL A 257 -0.02 -14.72 5.29
N GLU A 258 -0.99 -15.33 4.60
CA GLU A 258 -0.87 -16.66 3.99
C GLU A 258 0.23 -16.76 2.92
N GLY A 259 0.60 -15.63 2.30
CA GLY A 259 1.64 -15.55 1.28
C GLY A 259 1.33 -16.28 -0.03
N GLY A 260 0.06 -16.63 -0.26
CA GLY A 260 -0.49 -17.27 -1.45
C GLY A 260 -2.02 -17.34 -1.38
N ARG A 261 -2.68 -17.57 -2.52
CA ARG A 261 -4.12 -17.76 -2.59
C ARG A 261 -4.50 -19.16 -2.09
N SER A 262 -5.55 -19.26 -1.28
CA SER A 262 -6.20 -20.53 -1.01
C SER A 262 -6.90 -21.03 -2.28
N ARG A 263 -6.59 -22.27 -2.68
CA ARG A 263 -7.24 -22.95 -3.81
C ARG A 263 -8.43 -23.82 -3.39
N THR A 264 -8.48 -24.18 -2.10
CA THR A 264 -9.50 -25.08 -1.53
C THR A 264 -10.54 -24.33 -0.69
N GLY A 265 -10.40 -23.00 -0.55
CA GLY A 265 -11.24 -22.16 0.31
C GLY A 265 -10.84 -22.16 1.79
N ARG A 266 -9.92 -23.04 2.21
CA ARG A 266 -9.37 -23.08 3.58
C ARG A 266 -8.20 -22.11 3.72
N LEU A 267 -8.07 -21.45 4.86
CA LEU A 267 -6.91 -20.58 5.14
C LEU A 267 -5.61 -21.41 5.15
N LEU A 268 -4.56 -20.89 4.52
CA LEU A 268 -3.22 -21.45 4.58
C LEU A 268 -2.50 -21.04 5.86
N ASP A 269 -1.42 -21.75 6.20
CA ASP A 269 -0.59 -21.36 7.33
C ASP A 269 0.07 -19.99 7.10
N PRO A 270 0.09 -19.13 8.14
CA PRO A 270 0.62 -17.79 8.03
C PRO A 270 2.14 -17.81 7.84
N LYS A 271 2.64 -17.07 6.84
CA LYS A 271 4.05 -16.73 6.71
C LYS A 271 4.37 -15.52 7.57
N THR A 272 5.18 -15.75 8.60
CA THR A 272 5.48 -14.76 9.63
C THR A 272 6.46 -13.67 9.18
N GLY A 273 7.08 -13.78 8.00
CA GLY A 273 8.13 -12.86 7.54
C GLY A 273 7.71 -11.39 7.52
N THR A 274 6.69 -11.04 6.74
CA THR A 274 6.21 -9.65 6.59
C THR A 274 5.63 -9.10 7.90
N LEU A 275 4.94 -9.95 8.67
CA LEU A 275 4.41 -9.59 9.98
C LEU A 275 5.54 -9.29 10.98
N SER A 276 6.58 -10.13 11.02
CA SER A 276 7.75 -9.92 11.86
C SER A 276 8.48 -8.62 11.49
N MET A 277 8.64 -8.32 10.20
CA MET A 277 9.22 -7.04 9.76
C MET A 277 8.36 -5.84 10.15
N THR A 278 7.03 -5.98 10.16
CA THR A 278 6.10 -4.95 10.62
C THR A 278 6.24 -4.68 12.11
N ILE A 279 6.31 -5.73 12.93
CA ILE A 279 6.56 -5.62 14.37
C ILE A 279 7.94 -5.00 14.64
N GLN A 280 8.97 -5.42 13.91
CA GLN A 280 10.30 -4.83 14.02
C GLN A 280 10.30 -3.34 13.63
N ALA A 281 9.54 -2.93 12.61
CA ALA A 281 9.39 -1.53 12.26
C ALA A 281 8.72 -0.73 13.39
N MET A 282 7.67 -1.27 14.01
CA MET A 282 7.02 -0.67 15.17
C MET A 282 8.00 -0.50 16.35
N LEU A 283 8.78 -1.53 16.67
CA LEU A 283 9.75 -1.52 17.78
C LEU A 283 10.93 -0.57 17.56
N ARG A 284 11.21 -0.15 16.32
CA ARG A 284 12.25 0.85 16.01
C ARG A 284 11.87 2.29 16.41
N GLY A 285 10.66 2.52 16.92
CA GLY A 285 10.30 3.80 17.55
C GLY A 285 9.66 4.82 16.60
N GLY A 286 8.75 4.37 15.73
CA GLY A 286 7.92 5.26 14.91
C GLY A 286 7.03 6.18 15.77
N THR A 287 6.68 7.36 15.23
CA THR A 287 5.84 8.35 15.94
C THR A 287 4.35 8.03 15.91
N ARG A 288 3.94 7.04 15.11
CA ARG A 288 2.55 6.65 14.89
C ARG A 288 2.36 5.18 15.25
N PRO A 289 1.26 4.82 15.94
CA PRO A 289 0.96 3.42 16.22
C PRO A 289 0.59 2.68 14.93
N ILE A 290 1.12 1.46 14.76
CA ILE A 290 0.72 0.56 13.68
C ILE A 290 -0.49 -0.26 14.13
N THR A 291 -1.50 -0.40 13.28
CA THR A 291 -2.70 -1.21 13.56
C THR A 291 -2.94 -2.20 12.45
N LEU A 292 -2.94 -3.48 12.81
CA LEU A 292 -3.29 -4.58 11.92
C LEU A 292 -4.83 -4.67 11.83
N ILE A 293 -5.35 -4.61 10.61
CA ILE A 293 -6.78 -4.68 10.32
C ILE A 293 -7.04 -6.00 9.59
N PRO A 294 -7.57 -7.03 10.26
CA PRO A 294 -7.99 -8.25 9.59
C PRO A 294 -9.19 -7.95 8.68
N ILE A 295 -9.16 -8.48 7.47
CA ILE A 295 -10.22 -8.29 6.48
C ILE A 295 -10.70 -9.64 5.97
N TYR A 296 -12.01 -9.81 6.01
CA TYR A 296 -12.68 -10.92 5.36
C TYR A 296 -13.36 -10.43 4.08
N ILE A 297 -13.16 -11.16 2.99
CA ILE A 297 -13.83 -10.92 1.71
C ILE A 297 -14.65 -12.16 1.38
N GLY A 298 -15.97 -11.99 1.28
CA GLY A 298 -16.90 -13.04 0.84
C GLY A 298 -17.39 -12.73 -0.56
N TYR A 299 -17.31 -13.71 -1.45
CA TYR A 299 -17.86 -13.64 -2.80
C TYR A 299 -19.05 -14.59 -2.92
N GLU A 300 -20.11 -14.16 -3.59
CA GLU A 300 -21.18 -15.06 -4.04
C GLU A 300 -20.67 -15.99 -5.14
N HIS A 301 -19.90 -15.44 -6.07
CA HIS A 301 -19.23 -16.20 -7.11
C HIS A 301 -17.77 -15.76 -7.29
N VAL A 302 -16.86 -16.71 -7.17
CA VAL A 302 -15.43 -16.52 -7.44
C VAL A 302 -15.17 -16.90 -8.90
N MET A 303 -14.81 -15.92 -9.73
CA MET A 303 -14.59 -16.11 -11.18
C MET A 303 -13.51 -17.14 -11.50
N GLU A 304 -12.57 -17.37 -10.58
CA GLU A 304 -11.41 -18.25 -10.75
C GLU A 304 -11.73 -19.74 -10.50
N VAL A 305 -12.97 -20.10 -10.13
CA VAL A 305 -13.37 -21.49 -9.80
C VAL A 305 -13.10 -22.48 -10.92
N GLY A 306 -13.35 -22.10 -12.18
CA GLY A 306 -13.07 -22.97 -13.33
C GLY A 306 -11.57 -23.21 -13.55
N THR A 307 -10.72 -22.26 -13.17
CA THR A 307 -9.25 -22.38 -13.25
C THR A 307 -8.71 -23.14 -12.03
N TYR A 308 -9.34 -23.02 -10.86
CA TYR A 308 -8.96 -23.76 -9.65
C TYR A 308 -9.07 -25.27 -9.82
N ALA A 309 -10.11 -25.77 -10.49
CA ALA A 309 -10.24 -27.20 -10.77
C ALA A 309 -9.07 -27.71 -11.62
N LYS A 310 -8.66 -26.94 -12.64
CA LYS A 310 -7.54 -27.28 -13.52
C LYS A 310 -6.17 -27.15 -12.83
N GLU A 311 -5.99 -26.13 -11.99
CA GLU A 311 -4.75 -25.93 -11.23
C GLU A 311 -4.58 -26.98 -10.11
N THR A 312 -5.67 -27.39 -9.46
CA THR A 312 -5.66 -28.43 -8.42
C THR A 312 -5.36 -29.79 -9.02
N ALA A 313 -6.02 -30.15 -10.13
CA ALA A 313 -5.71 -31.38 -10.86
C ALA A 313 -4.23 -31.44 -11.32
N ARG A 314 -3.67 -30.30 -11.71
CA ARG A 314 -2.24 -30.20 -12.09
C ARG A 314 -1.28 -30.23 -10.90
N CYS A 315 -1.73 -29.84 -9.70
CA CYS A 315 -0.95 -30.01 -8.46
C CYS A 315 -0.93 -31.48 -8.04
N ASP A 316 -2.06 -32.19 -8.15
CA ASP A 316 -2.14 -33.64 -7.89
C ASP A 316 -1.26 -34.44 -8.87
N GLU A 317 -1.15 -34.02 -10.14
CA GLU A 317 -0.23 -34.62 -11.11
C GLU A 317 1.25 -34.37 -10.77
N ARG A 318 1.61 -33.17 -10.29
CA ARG A 318 2.98 -32.86 -9.86
C ARG A 318 3.38 -33.54 -8.55
N GLU A 319 2.43 -33.88 -7.70
CA GLU A 319 2.67 -34.73 -6.52
C GLU A 319 2.75 -36.22 -6.89
N ARG A 320 2.23 -36.62 -8.06
CA ARG A 320 2.31 -38.00 -8.59
C ARG A 320 3.51 -38.26 -9.50
N GLU A 321 4.12 -37.24 -10.09
CA GLU A 321 5.47 -37.37 -10.65
C GLU A 321 6.46 -37.61 -9.49
N PRO A 322 7.19 -38.73 -9.45
CA PRO A 322 8.17 -38.92 -8.40
C PRO A 322 9.27 -37.87 -8.58
N ALA A 323 9.27 -36.87 -7.70
CA ALA A 323 10.40 -35.99 -7.49
C ALA A 323 11.59 -36.85 -7.06
N ALA A 324 12.46 -37.16 -8.03
CA ALA A 324 13.71 -37.90 -7.82
C ALA A 324 14.69 -37.21 -6.86
N ASP A 325 14.34 -36.06 -6.28
CA ASP A 325 15.17 -35.27 -5.38
C ASP A 325 14.74 -35.34 -3.89
N ALA A 326 13.72 -36.13 -3.54
CA ALA A 326 13.20 -36.22 -2.17
C ALA A 326 13.93 -37.24 -1.25
N ALA A 327 15.03 -37.88 -1.70
CA ALA A 327 15.75 -38.89 -0.92
C ALA A 327 16.86 -38.34 0.00
N TRP A 328 17.15 -37.04 0.00
CA TRP A 328 18.32 -36.49 0.72
C TRP A 328 18.05 -35.90 2.12
N PHE A 329 16.81 -35.90 2.63
CA PHE A 329 16.44 -35.19 3.87
C PHE A 329 16.25 -36.06 5.14
N LYS A 330 16.83 -37.26 5.21
CA LYS A 330 16.77 -38.11 6.43
C LYS A 330 18.10 -38.44 7.12
N GLN A 331 19.20 -37.75 6.78
CA GLN A 331 20.46 -37.83 7.55
C GLN A 331 21.17 -36.48 7.59
N ALA A 332 20.73 -35.59 8.48
CA ALA A 332 21.56 -34.58 9.17
C ALA A 332 20.65 -33.63 9.99
N ALA A 333 21.01 -33.47 11.27
CA ALA A 333 20.38 -32.71 12.36
C ALA A 333 19.25 -33.42 13.10
#